data_AF-A0A7J4MC81-F1
#
_entry.id   AF-A0A7J4MC81-F1
#
_cell.length_a   1.000
_cell.length_b   1.000
_cell.length_c   1.000
_cell.angle_alpha   90.00
_cell.angle_beta   90.00
_cell.angle_gamma   90.00
#
_symmetry.space_group_name_H-M   'P 1'
#
loop_
_entity.id
_entity.type
_entity.pdbx_description
1 polymer ?
#
loop_
_entity_poly.entity_id
_entity_poly.type
_entity_poly.pdbx_seq_one_letter_code
_entity_poly.pdbx_strand_id
1 'polypeptide(L)'
;ASGLQLEIEGAYVAHDLDRLHDGVDVALAIYDPGRGNISHGALPVRMFEAAARGVPSVVNADVLMADVAVAEGIGVPCAWDDPQALCDALLQARGLSLSDDAGVMPTSDRAAWLDAVVRLMP
;
A
#
# COMPACT_ATOMS: atom_id res chain seq x y z
N ALA A 1 -0.26 3.78 30.54
CA ALA A 1 0.37 4.04 29.23
C ALA A 1 0.23 2.77 28.39
N SER A 2 -0.16 2.87 27.13
CA SER A 2 -0.49 1.73 26.26
C SER A 2 0.69 0.85 25.86
N GLY A 3 1.92 1.19 26.24
CA GLY A 3 3.14 0.50 25.78
C GLY A 3 3.51 0.78 24.31
N LEU A 4 2.71 1.60 23.62
CA LEU A 4 2.95 2.01 22.24
C LEU A 4 4.19 2.91 22.18
N GLN A 5 5.14 2.55 21.32
CA GLN A 5 6.25 3.40 20.94
C GLN A 5 5.90 4.08 19.62
N LEU A 6 6.22 5.36 19.51
CA LEU A 6 5.98 6.15 18.31
C LEU A 6 7.29 6.80 17.89
N GLU A 7 7.67 6.57 16.65
CA GLU A 7 8.73 7.29 15.97
C GLU A 7 8.09 8.19 14.91
N ILE A 8 8.49 9.47 14.89
CA ILE A 8 8.00 10.44 13.92
C ILE A 8 9.19 10.92 13.12
N GLU A 9 9.17 10.60 11.84
CA GLU A 9 10.18 11.02 10.89
C GLU A 9 9.75 12.26 10.11
N GLY A 10 10.73 13.09 9.77
CA GLY A 10 10.52 14.30 8.99
C GLY A 10 10.39 14.04 7.50
N ALA A 11 10.56 15.10 6.70
CA ALA A 11 10.69 14.95 5.26
C ALA A 11 11.92 14.08 4.93
N TYR A 12 11.79 13.25 3.91
CA TYR A 12 12.81 12.32 3.45
C TYR A 12 12.98 12.40 1.94
N VAL A 13 14.08 11.85 1.42
CA VAL A 13 14.33 11.68 -0.01
C VAL A 13 14.27 10.20 -0.40
N ALA A 14 14.23 9.91 -1.70
CA ALA A 14 14.05 8.54 -2.19
C ALA A 14 15.09 7.54 -1.65
N HIS A 15 16.34 7.96 -1.44
CA HIS A 15 17.39 7.11 -0.88
C HIS A 15 17.14 6.72 0.60
N ASP A 16 16.31 7.45 1.32
CA ASP A 16 15.98 7.15 2.72
C ASP A 16 14.91 6.06 2.85
N LEU A 17 14.20 5.71 1.76
CA LEU A 17 13.07 4.79 1.78
C LEU A 17 13.43 3.40 2.33
N ASP A 18 14.62 2.89 2.01
CA ASP A 18 15.04 1.58 2.50
C ASP A 18 15.20 1.57 4.02
N ARG A 19 15.79 2.63 4.58
CA ARG A 19 15.89 2.82 6.03
C ARG A 19 14.51 2.98 6.68
N LEU A 20 13.60 3.71 6.05
CA LEU A 20 12.25 3.96 6.58
C LEU A 20 11.35 2.71 6.61
N HIS A 21 11.66 1.71 5.78
CA HIS A 21 10.95 0.43 5.77
C HIS A 21 11.70 -0.67 6.53
N ASP A 22 12.91 -0.41 7.02
CA ASP A 22 13.67 -1.38 7.80
C ASP A 22 12.93 -1.72 9.10
N GLY A 23 12.72 -3.02 9.34
CA GLY A 23 11.95 -3.50 10.48
C GLY A 23 10.45 -3.22 10.44
N VAL A 24 9.89 -2.74 9.33
CA VAL A 24 8.44 -2.57 9.16
C VAL A 24 7.80 -3.90 8.74
N ASP A 25 6.94 -4.45 9.60
CA ASP A 25 6.21 -5.68 9.29
C ASP A 25 4.97 -5.45 8.40
N VAL A 26 4.33 -4.28 8.56
CA VAL A 26 3.09 -3.92 7.85
C VAL A 26 3.05 -2.42 7.61
N ALA A 27 2.77 -2.00 6.38
CA ALA A 27 2.54 -0.61 6.03
C ALA A 27 1.05 -0.24 6.19
N LEU A 28 0.78 0.98 6.65
CA LEU A 28 -0.60 1.49 6.76
C LEU A 28 -0.88 2.55 5.70
N ALA A 29 -1.92 2.31 4.89
CA ALA A 29 -2.45 3.20 3.87
C ALA A 29 -3.98 3.28 3.99
N ILE A 30 -4.44 3.65 5.18
CA ILE A 30 -5.85 3.95 5.48
C ILE A 30 -6.04 5.47 5.52
N TYR A 31 -7.10 5.95 4.89
CA TYR A 31 -7.46 7.36 4.76
C TYR A 31 -8.92 7.60 5.11
N ASP A 32 -9.25 8.82 5.54
CA ASP A 32 -10.64 9.25 5.70
C ASP A 32 -11.39 9.19 4.34
N PRO A 33 -12.50 8.45 4.23
CA PRO A 33 -13.33 8.37 3.02
C PRO A 33 -13.88 9.72 2.54
N GLY A 34 -13.95 10.73 3.42
CA GLY A 34 -14.26 12.11 3.06
C GLY A 34 -13.22 12.76 2.13
N ARG A 35 -12.01 12.18 2.01
CA ARG A 35 -11.04 12.55 0.97
C ARG A 35 -11.51 12.00 -0.37
N GLY A 36 -12.18 12.85 -1.15
CA GLY A 36 -12.86 12.45 -2.38
C GLY A 36 -12.01 11.77 -3.46
N ASN A 37 -10.67 11.87 -3.44
CA ASN A 37 -9.86 11.15 -4.43
C ASN A 37 -9.76 9.64 -4.16
N ILE A 38 -9.91 9.20 -2.91
CA ILE A 38 -9.87 7.77 -2.56
C ILE A 38 -11.05 7.04 -3.19
N SER A 39 -12.25 7.60 -3.08
CA SER A 39 -13.45 7.07 -3.74
C SER A 39 -13.43 7.22 -5.26
N HIS A 40 -12.56 8.06 -5.82
CA HIS A 40 -12.37 8.23 -7.28
C HIS A 40 -11.25 7.35 -7.85
N GLY A 41 -10.77 6.34 -7.11
CA GLY A 41 -9.82 5.36 -7.62
C GLY A 41 -8.35 5.77 -7.46
N ALA A 42 -8.03 6.66 -6.52
CA ALA A 42 -6.63 6.92 -6.19
C ALA A 42 -5.94 5.64 -5.68
N LEU A 43 -4.75 5.38 -6.21
CA LEU A 43 -3.88 4.30 -5.76
C LEU A 43 -2.68 4.91 -4.99
N PRO A 44 -2.49 4.57 -3.71
CA PRO A 44 -1.39 5.12 -2.93
C PRO A 44 -0.05 4.48 -3.33
N VAL A 45 0.90 5.30 -3.76
CA VAL A 45 2.27 4.87 -4.10
C VAL A 45 2.93 4.09 -2.94
N ARG A 46 2.61 4.47 -1.70
CA ARG A 46 3.08 3.79 -0.48
C ARG A 46 2.81 2.29 -0.47
N MET A 47 1.67 1.83 -1.01
CA MET A 47 1.34 0.40 -1.05
C MET A 47 2.33 -0.37 -1.92
N PHE A 48 2.68 0.18 -3.08
CA PHE A 48 3.63 -0.44 -4.01
C PHE A 48 5.08 -0.30 -3.52
N GLU A 49 5.44 0.83 -2.91
CA GLU A 49 6.77 1.03 -2.30
C GLU A 49 7.06 0.04 -1.17
N ALA A 50 6.06 -0.23 -0.32
CA ALA A 50 6.14 -1.24 0.72
C ALA A 50 6.21 -2.65 0.14
N ALA A 51 5.35 -2.95 -0.84
CA ALA A 51 5.31 -4.26 -1.48
C ALA A 51 6.65 -4.62 -2.17
N ALA A 52 7.28 -3.67 -2.85
CA ALA A 52 8.60 -3.84 -3.47
C ALA A 52 9.73 -4.14 -2.47
N ARG A 53 9.47 -4.00 -1.16
CA ARG A 53 10.38 -4.34 -0.06
C ARG A 53 9.90 -5.55 0.74
N GLY A 54 8.91 -6.29 0.23
CA GLY A 54 8.33 -7.44 0.90
C GLY A 54 7.39 -7.10 2.06
N VAL A 55 6.95 -5.84 2.16
CA VAL A 55 6.09 -5.36 3.25
C VAL A 55 4.62 -5.28 2.79
N PRO A 56 3.71 -6.11 3.33
CA PRO A 56 2.29 -6.02 3.03
C PRO A 56 1.67 -4.73 3.58
N SER A 57 0.58 -4.28 2.95
CA SER A 57 -0.15 -3.08 3.39
C SER A 57 -1.54 -3.39 3.95
N VAL A 58 -1.99 -2.59 4.91
CA VAL A 58 -3.42 -2.47 5.24
C VAL A 58 -3.99 -1.23 4.56
N VAL A 59 -5.08 -1.38 3.82
CA VAL A 59 -5.70 -0.33 2.99
C VAL A 59 -7.19 -0.18 3.29
N ASN A 60 -7.83 0.96 2.95
CA ASN A 60 -9.29 1.07 3.06
C ASN A 60 -10.00 0.01 2.22
N ALA A 61 -11.00 -0.64 2.81
CA ALA A 61 -11.96 -1.48 2.11
C ALA A 61 -12.90 -0.67 1.20
N ASP A 62 -13.59 -1.40 0.31
CA ASP A 62 -14.66 -0.89 -0.56
C ASP A 62 -14.25 0.23 -1.53
N VAL A 63 -12.98 0.24 -1.94
CA VAL A 63 -12.41 1.17 -2.93
C VAL A 63 -11.41 0.45 -3.83
N LEU A 64 -11.11 1.04 -5.00
CA LEU A 64 -10.23 0.43 -6.01
C LEU A 64 -8.88 -0.07 -5.45
N MET A 65 -8.29 0.66 -4.49
CA MET A 65 -7.01 0.24 -3.92
C MET A 65 -7.12 -1.07 -3.11
N ALA A 66 -8.26 -1.40 -2.51
CA ALA A 66 -8.47 -2.71 -1.88
C ALA A 66 -8.52 -3.82 -2.92
N ASP A 67 -9.23 -3.61 -4.03
CA ASP A 67 -9.32 -4.59 -5.11
C ASP A 67 -7.92 -4.90 -5.67
N VAL A 68 -7.11 -3.86 -5.90
CA VAL A 68 -5.73 -4.01 -6.35
C VAL A 68 -4.86 -4.70 -5.29
N ALA A 69 -4.96 -4.29 -4.02
CA ALA A 69 -4.16 -4.89 -2.94
C ALA A 69 -4.40 -6.41 -2.82
N VAL A 70 -5.66 -6.84 -2.94
CA VAL A 70 -6.05 -8.26 -2.88
C VAL A 70 -5.64 -9.00 -4.14
N ALA A 71 -5.90 -8.42 -5.32
CA ALA A 71 -5.58 -9.07 -6.60
C ALA A 71 -4.08 -9.33 -6.77
N GLU A 72 -3.25 -8.37 -6.35
CA GLU A 72 -1.79 -8.47 -6.40
C GLU A 72 -1.19 -9.21 -5.19
N GLY A 73 -2.00 -9.56 -4.19
CA GLY A 73 -1.52 -10.24 -2.97
C GLY A 73 -0.61 -9.38 -2.08
N ILE A 74 -0.70 -8.05 -2.19
CA ILE A 74 0.18 -7.09 -1.51
C ILE A 74 -0.47 -6.40 -0.30
N GLY A 75 -1.72 -6.72 0.04
CA GLY A 75 -2.34 -6.13 1.21
C GLY A 75 -3.69 -6.69 1.63
N VAL A 76 -4.19 -6.14 2.73
CA VAL A 76 -5.44 -6.53 3.40
C VAL A 76 -6.38 -5.33 3.50
N PRO A 77 -7.63 -5.43 3.00
CA PRO A 77 -8.63 -4.39 3.18
C PRO A 77 -9.09 -4.26 4.64
N CYS A 78 -9.34 -3.04 5.08
CA CYS A 78 -9.82 -2.71 6.43
C CYS A 78 -10.91 -1.64 6.36
N ALA A 79 -11.98 -1.83 7.14
CA ALA A 79 -13.01 -0.82 7.31
C ALA A 79 -12.42 0.46 7.92
N TRP A 80 -12.92 1.62 7.48
CA TRP A 80 -12.56 2.90 8.10
C TRP A 80 -13.19 3.05 9.48
N ASP A 81 -12.45 3.62 10.43
CA ASP A 81 -12.92 3.93 11.78
C ASP A 81 -13.41 2.72 12.59
N ASP A 82 -12.86 1.54 12.31
CA ASP A 82 -13.11 0.31 13.06
C ASP A 82 -11.79 -0.22 13.67
N PRO A 83 -11.55 0.03 14.98
CA PRO A 83 -10.33 -0.41 15.65
C PRO A 83 -10.13 -1.93 15.67
N GLN A 84 -11.22 -2.71 15.77
CA GLN A 84 -11.11 -4.17 15.81
C GLN A 84 -10.75 -4.71 14.43
N ALA A 85 -11.42 -4.21 13.38
CA ALA A 85 -11.08 -4.56 12.01
C ALA A 85 -9.62 -4.18 11.68
N LEU A 86 -9.13 -3.04 12.19
CA LEU A 86 -7.73 -2.65 12.02
C LEU A 86 -6.77 -3.63 12.70
N CYS A 87 -7.05 -4.05 13.94
CA CYS A 87 -6.23 -5.04 14.63
C CYS A 87 -6.18 -6.37 13.86
N ASP A 88 -7.34 -6.84 13.38
CA ASP A 88 -7.44 -8.09 12.63
C ASP A 88 -6.69 -8.00 11.30
N ALA A 89 -6.84 -6.88 10.58
CA ALA A 89 -6.16 -6.63 9.32
C ALA A 89 -4.63 -6.53 9.48
N LEU A 90 -4.14 -5.90 10.55
CA LEU A 90 -2.70 -5.83 10.86
C LEU A 90 -2.13 -7.22 11.13
N LEU A 91 -2.83 -8.05 11.91
CA LEU A 91 -2.39 -9.41 12.21
C LEU A 91 -2.39 -10.30 10.95
N GLN A 92 -3.41 -10.16 10.10
CA GLN A 92 -3.50 -10.86 8.83
C GLN A 92 -2.41 -10.42 7.87
N ALA A 93 -2.21 -9.10 7.70
CA ALA A 93 -1.22 -8.54 6.80
C ALA A 93 0.18 -9.01 7.16
N ARG A 94 0.56 -8.98 8.45
CA ARG A 94 1.84 -9.50 8.94
C ARG A 94 2.10 -10.97 8.59
N GLY A 95 1.04 -11.75 8.40
CA GLY A 95 1.14 -13.16 8.00
C GLY A 95 1.28 -13.39 6.50
N LEU A 96 1.19 -12.34 5.67
CA LEU A 96 1.35 -12.45 4.22
C LEU A 96 2.83 -12.61 3.85
N SER A 97 3.07 -13.45 2.85
CA SER A 97 4.36 -13.55 2.17
C SER A 97 4.19 -13.02 0.76
N LEU A 98 4.90 -11.94 0.44
CA LEU A 98 4.84 -11.30 -0.87
C LEU A 98 5.80 -12.01 -1.84
N SER A 99 5.49 -11.96 -3.13
CA SER A 99 6.41 -12.40 -4.16
C SER A 99 7.59 -11.44 -4.29
N ASP A 100 8.72 -11.92 -4.83
CA ASP A 100 9.93 -11.11 -5.02
C ASP A 100 9.73 -9.94 -6.02
N ASP A 101 8.68 -10.01 -6.85
CA ASP A 101 8.28 -9.00 -7.83
C ASP A 101 7.09 -8.14 -7.39
N ALA A 102 6.61 -8.30 -6.15
CA ALA A 102 5.48 -7.56 -5.63
C ALA A 102 5.70 -6.04 -5.71
N GLY A 103 4.66 -5.30 -6.11
CA GLY A 103 4.74 -3.84 -6.22
C GLY A 103 5.60 -3.31 -7.38
N VAL A 104 6.15 -4.18 -8.21
CA VAL A 104 7.00 -3.81 -9.35
C VAL A 104 6.28 -4.16 -10.65
N MET A 105 6.22 -3.21 -11.60
CA MET A 105 5.71 -3.51 -12.93
C MET A 105 6.68 -4.46 -13.67
N PRO A 106 6.22 -5.61 -14.17
CA PRO A 106 7.06 -6.50 -14.98
C PRO A 106 7.62 -5.77 -16.20
N THR A 107 8.88 -6.05 -16.55
CA THR A 107 9.51 -5.41 -17.72
C THR A 107 8.77 -5.75 -19.02
N SER A 108 8.14 -6.92 -19.10
CA SER A 108 7.27 -7.34 -20.21
C SER A 108 6.10 -6.39 -20.45
N ASP A 109 5.58 -5.79 -19.39
CA ASP A 109 4.32 -5.05 -19.41
C ASP A 109 4.55 -3.57 -19.70
N ARG A 110 5.80 -3.11 -19.53
CA ARG A 110 6.20 -1.71 -19.75
C ARG A 110 5.82 -1.20 -21.14
N ALA A 111 5.98 -2.02 -22.18
CA ALA A 111 5.65 -1.61 -23.55
C ALA A 111 4.14 -1.38 -23.73
N ALA A 112 3.32 -2.30 -23.20
CA ALA A 112 1.87 -2.19 -23.26
C ALA A 112 1.36 -1.01 -22.42
N TRP A 113 1.96 -0.77 -21.25
CA TRP A 113 1.67 0.39 -20.41
C TRP A 113 2.00 1.71 -21.13
N LEU A 114 3.19 1.82 -21.73
CA LEU A 114 3.58 3.02 -22.48
C LEU A 114 2.63 3.28 -23.65
N ASP A 115 2.26 2.24 -24.39
CA ASP A 115 1.31 2.33 -25.50
C ASP A 115 -0.10 2.77 -25.03
N ALA A 116 -0.56 2.27 -23.88
CA ALA A 116 -1.80 2.73 -23.24
C ALA A 116 -1.73 4.20 -22.83
N VAL A 117 -0.62 4.64 -22.22
CA VAL A 117 -0.41 6.05 -21.84
C VAL A 117 -0.41 6.95 -23.07
N VAL A 118 0.30 6.57 -24.13
CA VAL A 118 0.33 7.34 -25.39
C VAL A 118 -1.06 7.49 -26.00
N ARG A 119 -1.90 6.44 -25.96
CA ARG A 119 -3.30 6.51 -26.42
C ARG A 119 -4.20 7.43 -25.60
N LEU A 120 -3.82 7.73 -24.35
CA LEU A 120 -4.55 8.66 -23.47
C LEU A 120 -4.12 10.12 -23.66
N MET A 121 -3.03 10.36 -24.40
CA MET A 121 -2.59 11.72 -24.70
C MET A 121 -3.41 12.30 -25.87
N PRO A 122 -3.89 13.54 -25.76
CA PRO A 122 -4.68 14.21 -26.80
C PRO A 122 -3.88 14.57 -28.06
#